data_AF-A0A971GJL6-F1
#
_entry.id   AF-A0A971GJL6-F1
#
_cell.length_a   1.000
_cell.length_b   1.000
_cell.length_c   1.000
_cell.angle_alpha   90.00
_cell.angle_beta   90.00
_cell.angle_gamma   90.00
#
_symmetry.space_group_name_H-M   'P 1'
#
loop_
_entity.id
_entity.type
_entity.pdbx_description
1 polymer ?
#
loop_
_entity_poly.entity_id
_entity_poly.type
_entity_poly.pdbx_seq_one_letter_code
_entity_poly.pdbx_strand_id
1 'polypeptide(L)'
;MKYTNCLIAILTFVVMLTSYNAYRPLLASDEDDTVIKKCGYGERKKYRSYLIDVNLYTGGGNLLHEKYSDELLCLAYAMSENQDITLVKQSVGFYHDRLSSGDTLYYIGFDVSAEYDEKLDYGRFCTRLIRENVSGIAEEAVRLERVFREKNVAGMVITFRWDRSGEESSFTIWLKREDLSLFNNGKITASELYQRSTITGSSGRVILLPI
;
A
#
# COMPACT_ATOMS: atom_id res chain seq x y z
N MET A 1 -28.81 -35.84 29.13
CA MET A 1 -28.74 -35.30 27.74
C MET A 1 -29.41 -33.92 27.66
N LYS A 2 -28.78 -32.85 28.16
CA LYS A 2 -29.30 -31.46 28.02
C LYS A 2 -28.24 -30.42 27.62
N TYR A 3 -26.99 -30.84 27.38
CA TYR A 3 -25.88 -29.91 27.14
C TYR A 3 -25.45 -29.79 25.66
N THR A 4 -25.95 -30.65 24.78
CA THR A 4 -25.51 -30.69 23.36
C THR A 4 -26.09 -29.54 22.53
N ASN A 5 -27.24 -28.99 22.92
CA ASN A 5 -27.92 -27.94 22.13
C ASN A 5 -27.38 -26.52 22.39
N CYS A 6 -26.54 -26.32 23.40
CA CYS A 6 -25.98 -25.00 23.71
C CYS A 6 -24.68 -24.72 22.90
N LEU A 7 -23.89 -25.76 22.59
CA LEU A 7 -22.63 -25.59 21.85
C LEU A 7 -22.84 -25.22 20.38
N ILE A 8 -23.91 -25.72 19.75
CA ILE A 8 -24.19 -25.45 18.33
C ILE A 8 -24.58 -23.98 18.10
N ALA A 9 -25.26 -23.35 19.07
CA ALA A 9 -25.68 -21.95 18.98
C ALA A 9 -24.51 -20.96 19.11
N ILE A 10 -23.49 -21.28 19.92
CA ILE A 10 -22.29 -20.45 20.06
C ILE A 10 -21.45 -20.53 18.78
N LEU A 11 -21.35 -21.72 18.17
CA LEU A 11 -20.59 -21.91 16.93
C LEU A 11 -21.21 -21.16 15.74
N THR A 12 -22.53 -21.08 15.66
CA THR A 12 -23.21 -20.30 14.60
C THR A 12 -23.08 -18.79 14.80
N PHE A 13 -23.03 -18.31 16.04
CA PHE A 13 -22.86 -16.89 16.33
C PHE A 13 -21.43 -16.39 16.03
N VAL A 14 -20.41 -17.23 16.25
CA VAL A 14 -19.01 -16.91 15.91
C VAL A 14 -18.79 -16.87 14.40
N VAL A 15 -19.42 -17.77 13.63
CA VAL A 15 -19.32 -17.75 12.16
C VAL A 15 -20.02 -16.52 11.58
N MET A 16 -21.15 -16.08 12.14
CA MET A 16 -21.80 -14.83 11.70
C MET A 16 -20.95 -13.59 11.97
N LEU A 17 -20.22 -13.52 13.09
CA LEU A 17 -19.34 -12.40 13.40
C LEU A 17 -18.11 -12.32 12.46
N THR A 18 -17.61 -13.46 11.98
CA THR A 18 -16.53 -13.46 10.97
C THR A 18 -17.01 -13.05 9.57
N SER A 19 -18.27 -13.30 9.22
CA SER A 19 -18.86 -12.83 7.96
C SER A 19 -19.36 -11.38 8.00
N TYR A 20 -19.59 -10.81 9.19
CA TYR A 20 -20.08 -9.44 9.32
C TYR A 20 -19.02 -8.35 9.10
N ASN A 21 -17.72 -8.69 9.17
CA ASN A 21 -16.65 -7.76 8.79
C ASN A 21 -16.39 -7.68 7.27
N ALA A 22 -17.06 -8.49 6.45
CA ALA A 22 -16.85 -8.51 5.00
C ALA A 22 -17.82 -7.61 4.20
N TYR A 23 -18.81 -6.99 4.84
CA TYR A 23 -19.76 -6.10 4.17
C TYR A 23 -20.03 -4.87 5.02
N ARG A 24 -19.06 -3.96 5.09
CA ARG A 24 -19.35 -2.56 5.40
C ARG A 24 -19.72 -1.90 4.06
N PRO A 25 -21.00 -1.59 3.80
CA PRO A 25 -21.35 -0.87 2.59
C PRO A 25 -20.73 0.52 2.72
N LEU A 26 -19.75 0.82 1.87
CA LEU A 26 -19.09 2.11 1.73
C LEU A 26 -20.07 3.09 1.05
N LEU A 27 -21.17 3.39 1.73
CA LEU A 27 -22.08 4.44 1.31
C LEU A 27 -21.54 5.77 1.80
N ALA A 28 -21.19 6.59 0.81
CA ALA A 28 -20.95 8.02 0.88
C ALA A 28 -21.75 8.70 2.01
N SER A 29 -21.04 9.11 3.06
CA SER A 29 -21.45 10.25 3.86
C SER A 29 -20.67 11.45 3.36
N ASP A 30 -21.38 12.52 3.02
CA ASP A 30 -20.89 13.85 2.59
C ASP A 30 -20.03 14.60 3.63
N GLU A 31 -19.28 13.88 4.47
CA GLU A 31 -18.20 14.47 5.24
C GLU A 31 -16.91 14.32 4.44
N ASP A 32 -16.50 15.45 3.87
CA ASP A 32 -15.17 15.77 3.36
C ASP A 32 -14.10 15.59 4.47
N ASP A 33 -13.97 14.36 4.95
CA ASP A 33 -13.02 13.85 5.93
C ASP A 33 -11.78 13.38 5.17
N THR A 34 -11.23 14.31 4.38
CA THR A 34 -9.96 14.09 3.68
C THR A 34 -8.90 13.68 4.68
N VAL A 35 -8.02 12.74 4.30
CA VAL A 35 -6.87 12.27 5.12
C VAL A 35 -6.10 13.43 5.76
N ILE A 36 -6.11 14.57 5.08
CA ILE A 36 -5.52 15.85 5.47
C ILE A 36 -6.07 16.37 6.81
N LYS A 37 -7.36 16.16 7.13
CA LYS A 37 -7.97 16.59 8.40
C LYS A 37 -7.52 15.73 9.59
N LYS A 38 -7.28 14.43 9.39
CA LYS A 38 -6.77 13.53 10.44
C LYS A 38 -5.28 13.70 10.69
N CYS A 39 -4.50 14.01 9.65
CA CYS A 39 -3.09 14.34 9.78
C CYS A 39 -2.91 15.80 10.23
N GLY A 40 -3.00 16.03 11.54
CA GLY A 40 -2.77 17.33 12.16
C GLY A 40 -1.39 17.92 11.85
N TYR A 41 -1.28 19.25 11.86
CA TYR A 41 -0.04 19.96 11.48
C TYR A 41 1.21 19.54 12.27
N GLY A 42 1.06 19.25 13.58
CA GLY A 42 2.16 18.79 14.43
C GLY A 42 2.73 17.43 13.98
N GLU A 43 1.86 16.50 13.61
CA GLU A 43 2.23 15.17 13.14
C GLU A 43 3.03 15.25 11.84
N ARG A 44 2.64 16.13 10.90
CA ARG A 44 3.32 16.30 9.61
C ARG A 44 4.82 16.58 9.74
N LYS A 45 5.27 17.27 10.79
CA LYS A 45 6.70 17.57 11.00
C LYS A 45 7.51 16.30 11.31
N LYS A 46 6.92 15.33 12.03
CA LYS A 46 7.55 14.05 12.39
C LYS A 46 7.86 13.22 11.14
N TYR A 47 7.00 13.24 10.13
CA TYR A 47 7.13 12.39 8.93
C TYR A 47 7.91 13.02 7.78
N ARG A 48 8.35 14.27 7.91
CA ARG A 48 9.07 14.97 6.83
C ARG A 48 10.34 14.25 6.37
N SER A 49 11.02 13.51 7.25
CA SER A 49 12.22 12.74 6.87
C SER A 49 11.94 11.53 5.97
N TYR A 50 10.68 11.12 5.83
CA TYR A 50 10.30 10.03 4.94
C TYR A 50 10.09 10.49 3.50
N LEU A 51 9.85 11.77 3.27
CA LEU A 51 9.68 12.31 1.93
C LEU A 51 11.00 12.27 1.14
N ILE A 52 10.91 11.88 -0.13
CA ILE A 52 12.03 12.01 -1.09
C ILE A 52 12.50 13.47 -1.14
N ASP A 53 13.81 13.70 -1.17
CA ASP A 53 14.36 15.03 -1.45
C ASP A 53 14.01 15.43 -2.88
N VAL A 54 13.31 16.56 -3.03
CA VAL A 54 12.82 17.09 -4.32
C VAL A 54 13.95 17.22 -5.35
N ASN A 55 15.19 17.45 -4.91
CA ASN A 55 16.36 17.58 -5.78
C ASN A 55 16.84 16.25 -6.39
N LEU A 56 16.41 15.11 -5.85
CA LEU A 56 16.76 13.77 -6.35
C LEU A 56 15.85 13.30 -7.48
N TYR A 57 14.77 14.03 -7.77
CA TYR A 57 13.86 13.67 -8.84
C TYR A 57 14.50 13.84 -10.21
N THR A 58 14.26 12.83 -11.05
CA THR A 58 14.47 12.93 -12.49
C THR A 58 13.13 13.11 -13.19
N GLY A 59 13.00 14.12 -14.04
CA GLY A 59 11.75 14.44 -14.74
C GLY A 59 10.85 15.39 -13.95
N GLY A 60 9.54 15.37 -14.22
CA GLY A 60 8.52 16.23 -13.60
C GLY A 60 7.93 15.72 -12.28
N GLY A 61 8.53 14.70 -11.65
CA GLY A 61 8.05 14.17 -10.37
C GLY A 61 8.21 15.16 -9.22
N ASN A 62 9.16 16.10 -9.33
CA ASN A 62 9.32 17.23 -8.40
C ASN A 62 8.07 18.12 -8.35
N LEU A 63 7.46 18.44 -9.50
CA LEU A 63 6.27 19.28 -9.56
C LEU A 63 5.08 18.62 -8.86
N LEU A 64 4.91 17.30 -9.05
CA LEU A 64 3.89 16.53 -8.34
C LEU A 64 4.19 16.47 -6.84
N HIS A 65 5.45 16.24 -6.46
CA HIS A 65 5.86 16.18 -5.06
C HIS A 65 5.56 17.50 -4.33
N GLU A 66 5.94 18.64 -4.90
CA GLU A 66 5.69 19.95 -4.31
C GLU A 66 4.17 20.20 -4.17
N LYS A 67 3.41 19.92 -5.23
CA LYS A 67 1.95 20.10 -5.27
C LYS A 67 1.21 19.26 -4.23
N TYR A 68 1.68 18.04 -3.97
CA TYR A 68 1.00 17.05 -3.11
C TYR A 68 1.79 16.68 -1.85
N SER A 69 2.69 17.56 -1.39
CA SER A 69 3.56 17.29 -0.24
C SER A 69 2.77 17.01 1.04
N ASP A 70 1.65 17.68 1.25
CA ASP A 70 0.77 17.42 2.39
C ASP A 70 0.14 16.02 2.31
N GLU A 71 -0.34 15.61 1.15
CA GLU A 71 -0.88 14.27 0.92
C GLU A 71 0.17 13.18 1.10
N LEU A 72 1.43 13.42 0.68
CA LEU A 72 2.54 12.50 0.91
C LEU A 72 2.88 12.36 2.40
N LEU A 73 2.83 13.45 3.19
CA LEU A 73 3.01 13.39 4.64
C LEU A 73 1.87 12.64 5.33
N CYS A 74 0.65 12.83 4.86
CA CYS A 74 -0.51 12.10 5.32
C CYS A 74 -0.38 10.59 5.03
N LEU A 75 0.10 10.23 3.83
CA LEU A 75 0.40 8.84 3.49
C LEU A 75 1.46 8.27 4.43
N ALA A 76 2.56 8.99 4.66
CA ALA A 76 3.62 8.53 5.56
C ALA A 76 3.12 8.30 7.00
N TYR A 77 2.29 9.21 7.51
CA TYR A 77 1.60 9.06 8.79
C TYR A 77 0.70 7.82 8.80
N ALA A 78 -0.18 7.68 7.80
CA ALA A 78 -1.14 6.57 7.75
C ALA A 78 -0.43 5.21 7.69
N MET A 79 0.64 5.09 6.90
CA MET A 79 1.43 3.86 6.84
C MET A 79 2.07 3.55 8.19
N SER A 80 2.69 4.55 8.83
CA SER A 80 3.43 4.33 10.08
C SER A 80 2.51 4.05 11.27
N GLU A 81 1.42 4.81 11.41
CA GLU A 81 0.60 4.80 12.64
C GLU A 81 -0.65 3.92 12.51
N ASN A 82 -1.26 3.83 11.33
CA ASN A 82 -2.48 3.02 11.15
C ASN A 82 -2.16 1.60 10.70
N GLN A 83 -1.08 1.42 9.93
CA GLN A 83 -0.71 0.13 9.35
C GLN A 83 0.50 -0.52 10.03
N ASP A 84 1.12 0.15 11.01
CA ASP A 84 2.33 -0.32 11.71
C ASP A 84 3.49 -0.65 10.75
N ILE A 85 3.59 0.09 9.64
CA ILE A 85 4.61 -0.12 8.61
C ILE A 85 5.84 0.72 8.92
N THR A 86 7.02 0.08 8.92
CA THR A 86 8.30 0.80 9.05
C THR A 86 8.73 1.34 7.69
N LEU A 87 8.54 2.64 7.47
CA LEU A 87 8.96 3.31 6.23
C LEU A 87 10.48 3.56 6.19
N VAL A 88 11.07 3.44 5.00
CA VAL A 88 12.44 3.89 4.75
C VAL A 88 12.45 5.41 4.57
N LYS A 89 13.45 6.08 5.16
CA LYS A 89 13.63 7.54 5.00
C LYS A 89 13.87 7.89 3.53
N GLN A 90 13.43 9.09 3.13
CA GLN A 90 13.57 9.58 1.75
C GLN A 90 13.04 8.63 0.67
N SER A 91 11.90 7.98 0.93
CA SER A 91 11.27 7.05 -0.03
C SER A 91 9.84 7.43 -0.40
N VAL A 92 9.12 8.19 0.42
CA VAL A 92 7.74 8.56 0.15
C VAL A 92 7.71 9.66 -0.92
N GLY A 93 7.10 9.37 -2.07
CA GLY A 93 7.07 10.31 -3.18
C GLY A 93 6.47 9.75 -4.47
N PHE A 94 7.04 10.16 -5.61
CA PHE A 94 6.57 9.82 -6.94
C PHE A 94 7.69 9.10 -7.70
N TYR A 95 7.40 7.91 -8.22
CA TYR A 95 8.35 7.05 -8.90
C TYR A 95 8.03 7.08 -10.39
N HIS A 96 9.07 7.28 -11.20
CA HIS A 96 8.92 7.34 -12.65
C HIS A 96 8.95 5.94 -13.27
N ASP A 97 7.97 5.62 -14.10
CA ASP A 97 7.99 4.41 -14.92
C ASP A 97 8.96 4.59 -16.09
N ARG A 98 10.16 4.02 -15.95
CA ARG A 98 11.19 4.08 -16.99
C ARG A 98 10.90 3.17 -18.18
N LEU A 99 9.92 2.27 -18.08
CA LEU A 99 9.63 1.26 -19.10
C LEU A 99 8.56 1.74 -20.09
N SER A 100 7.71 2.71 -19.73
CA SER A 100 6.68 3.25 -20.62
C SER A 100 7.29 4.20 -21.66
N SER A 101 7.20 3.85 -22.94
CA SER A 101 7.91 4.52 -24.04
C SER A 101 7.20 5.75 -24.65
N GLY A 102 6.21 6.34 -23.98
CA GLY A 102 5.33 7.34 -24.63
C GLY A 102 4.84 8.50 -23.77
N ASP A 103 4.55 8.25 -22.49
CA ASP A 103 4.10 9.28 -21.55
C ASP A 103 4.92 9.18 -20.26
N THR A 104 5.27 10.32 -19.67
CA THR A 104 5.93 10.38 -18.35
C THR A 104 4.92 9.97 -17.28
N LEU A 105 4.82 8.67 -17.02
CA LEU A 105 3.93 8.11 -16.01
C LEU A 105 4.63 8.03 -14.65
N TYR A 106 3.87 8.40 -13.62
CA TYR A 106 4.30 8.37 -12.23
C TYR A 106 3.44 7.43 -11.41
N TYR A 107 4.07 6.85 -10.40
CA TYR A 107 3.41 6.07 -9.36
C TYR A 107 3.67 6.77 -8.03
N ILE A 108 2.63 7.01 -7.24
CA ILE A 108 2.86 7.40 -5.84
C ILE A 108 3.42 6.19 -5.10
N GLY A 109 4.42 6.35 -4.25
CA GLY A 109 5.02 5.19 -3.63
C GLY A 109 5.90 5.48 -2.45
N PHE A 110 6.39 4.40 -1.86
CA PHE A 110 7.29 4.40 -0.72
C PHE A 110 7.99 3.05 -0.59
N ASP A 111 9.06 3.05 0.20
CA ASP A 111 9.80 1.85 0.54
C ASP A 111 9.50 1.46 2.00
N VAL A 112 9.35 0.15 2.22
CA VAL A 112 9.09 -0.49 3.51
C VAL A 112 10.34 -1.26 3.93
N SER A 113 10.81 -1.02 5.15
CA SER A 113 11.81 -1.85 5.79
C SER A 113 11.14 -3.08 6.40
N ALA A 114 11.56 -4.27 5.97
CA ALA A 114 11.07 -5.54 6.48
C ALA A 114 12.20 -6.31 7.17
N GLU A 115 11.84 -7.09 8.19
CA GLU A 115 12.76 -8.03 8.84
C GLU A 115 12.77 -9.35 8.08
N TYR A 116 13.96 -9.81 7.67
CA TYR A 116 14.12 -11.05 6.93
C TYR A 116 13.87 -12.27 7.83
N ASP A 117 12.98 -13.16 7.39
CA ASP A 117 12.76 -14.45 8.06
C ASP A 117 13.55 -15.54 7.35
N GLU A 118 14.68 -15.93 7.94
CA GLU A 118 15.59 -16.96 7.41
C GLU A 118 14.93 -18.33 7.27
N LYS A 119 13.77 -18.57 7.91
CA LYS A 119 13.03 -19.84 7.80
C LYS A 119 12.23 -19.95 6.51
N LEU A 120 12.03 -18.84 5.80
CA LEU A 120 11.28 -18.79 4.55
C LEU A 120 12.22 -18.62 3.35
N ASP A 121 11.95 -19.37 2.28
CA ASP A 121 12.54 -19.06 0.99
C ASP A 121 12.03 -17.70 0.48
N TYR A 122 12.76 -17.10 -0.46
CA TYR A 122 12.45 -15.79 -1.02
C TYR A 122 11.00 -15.66 -1.48
N GLY A 123 10.47 -16.66 -2.21
CA GLY A 123 9.12 -16.58 -2.76
C GLY A 123 8.04 -16.61 -1.68
N ARG A 124 8.21 -17.48 -0.67
CA ARG A 124 7.29 -17.55 0.49
C ARG A 124 7.37 -16.30 1.35
N PHE A 125 8.57 -15.77 1.57
CA PHE A 125 8.78 -14.54 2.33
C PHE A 125 8.09 -13.34 1.64
N CYS A 126 8.30 -13.14 0.34
CA CYS A 126 7.62 -12.09 -0.41
C CYS A 126 6.09 -12.25 -0.38
N THR A 127 5.60 -13.47 -0.57
CA THR A 127 4.15 -13.77 -0.52
C THR A 127 3.55 -13.45 0.86
N ARG A 128 4.28 -13.74 1.94
CA ARG A 128 3.86 -13.37 3.30
C ARG A 128 3.73 -11.85 3.43
N LEU A 129 4.78 -11.09 3.06
CA LEU A 129 4.77 -9.63 3.13
C LEU A 129 3.63 -9.01 2.33
N ILE A 130 3.31 -9.56 1.15
CA ILE A 130 2.18 -9.11 0.33
C ILE A 130 0.86 -9.30 1.07
N ARG A 131 0.61 -10.52 1.56
CA ARG A 131 -0.66 -10.87 2.22
C ARG A 131 -0.90 -10.10 3.51
N GLU A 132 0.17 -9.81 4.25
CA GLU A 132 0.09 -9.09 5.53
C GLU A 132 -0.13 -7.59 5.35
N ASN A 133 0.47 -6.97 4.33
CA ASN A 133 0.56 -5.51 4.28
C ASN A 133 -0.27 -4.86 3.16
N VAL A 134 -0.36 -5.49 1.98
CA VAL A 134 -0.80 -4.77 0.77
C VAL A 134 -2.29 -4.39 0.81
N SER A 135 -3.14 -5.19 1.48
CA SER A 135 -4.57 -4.84 1.63
C SER A 135 -4.74 -3.52 2.39
N GLY A 136 -4.12 -3.40 3.56
CA GLY A 136 -4.18 -2.20 4.38
C GLY A 136 -3.52 -0.98 3.71
N ILE A 137 -2.41 -1.19 3.01
CA ILE A 137 -1.80 -0.13 2.18
C ILE A 137 -2.78 0.35 1.11
N ALA A 138 -3.43 -0.55 0.37
CA ALA A 138 -4.36 -0.19 -0.70
C ALA A 138 -5.59 0.56 -0.18
N GLU A 139 -6.11 0.17 1.00
CA GLU A 139 -7.22 0.86 1.67
C GLU A 139 -6.89 2.30 2.11
N GLU A 140 -5.64 2.56 2.49
CA GLU A 140 -5.19 3.92 2.79
C GLU A 140 -4.86 4.71 1.52
N ALA A 141 -4.29 4.03 0.51
CA ALA A 141 -3.90 4.63 -0.77
C ALA A 141 -5.09 5.30 -1.46
N VAL A 142 -6.25 4.64 -1.52
CA VAL A 142 -7.44 5.15 -2.23
C VAL A 142 -7.96 6.46 -1.67
N ARG A 143 -7.59 6.83 -0.44
CA ARG A 143 -7.92 8.12 0.15
C ARG A 143 -7.11 9.29 -0.46
N LEU A 144 -6.07 8.99 -1.25
CA LEU A 144 -5.29 9.95 -2.04
C LEU A 144 -5.97 10.29 -3.37
N GLU A 145 -7.30 10.39 -3.38
CA GLU A 145 -8.11 10.58 -4.58
C GLU A 145 -7.64 11.77 -5.41
N ARG A 146 -7.27 12.89 -4.76
CA ARG A 146 -6.75 14.09 -5.43
C ARG A 146 -5.45 13.85 -6.19
N VAL A 147 -4.60 12.95 -5.70
CA VAL A 147 -3.36 12.55 -6.38
C VAL A 147 -3.70 11.65 -7.56
N PHE A 148 -4.59 10.67 -7.37
CA PHE A 148 -4.99 9.74 -8.42
C PHE A 148 -5.82 10.36 -9.55
N ARG A 149 -6.39 11.56 -9.35
CA ARG A 149 -7.04 12.33 -10.43
C ARG A 149 -6.05 12.97 -11.41
N GLU A 150 -4.76 13.01 -11.09
CA GLU A 150 -3.73 13.49 -12.02
C GLU A 150 -3.60 12.56 -13.23
N LYS A 151 -3.57 13.16 -14.43
CA LYS A 151 -3.54 12.40 -15.69
C LYS A 151 -2.30 11.50 -15.79
N ASN A 152 -1.18 11.96 -15.26
CA ASN A 152 0.10 11.28 -15.31
C ASN A 152 0.39 10.39 -14.09
N VAL A 153 -0.55 10.22 -13.16
CA VAL A 153 -0.42 9.27 -12.05
C VAL A 153 -1.14 7.97 -12.41
N ALA A 154 -0.35 6.93 -12.70
CA ALA A 154 -0.83 5.64 -13.17
C ALA A 154 -1.24 4.68 -12.04
N GLY A 155 -0.73 4.89 -10.83
CA GLY A 155 -0.96 3.96 -9.74
C GLY A 155 -0.08 4.17 -8.52
N MET A 156 0.09 3.11 -7.75
CA MET A 156 0.94 3.06 -6.57
C MET A 156 2.10 2.08 -6.75
N VAL A 157 3.26 2.38 -6.16
CA VAL A 157 4.40 1.47 -6.09
C VAL A 157 4.84 1.28 -4.63
N ILE A 158 5.10 0.05 -4.25
CA ILE A 158 5.51 -0.31 -2.89
C ILE A 158 6.76 -1.19 -3.00
N THR A 159 7.86 -0.78 -2.39
CA THR A 159 9.08 -1.60 -2.37
C THR A 159 9.32 -2.13 -0.96
N PHE A 160 9.37 -3.44 -0.79
CA PHE A 160 9.82 -4.05 0.47
C PHE A 160 11.33 -4.29 0.37
N ARG A 161 12.09 -3.85 1.37
CA ARG A 161 13.55 -3.94 1.45
C ARG A 161 13.95 -4.60 2.75
N TRP A 162 14.93 -5.49 2.69
CA TRP A 162 15.51 -6.14 3.86
C TRP A 162 16.99 -6.42 3.62
N ASP A 163 17.74 -6.56 4.71
CA ASP A 163 19.13 -7.01 4.67
C ASP A 163 19.17 -8.54 4.81
N ARG A 164 19.97 -9.20 3.97
CA ARG A 164 20.32 -10.60 4.11
C ARG A 164 21.83 -10.73 4.16
N SER A 165 22.38 -10.88 5.36
CA SER A 165 23.81 -11.10 5.58
C SER A 165 24.71 -9.99 4.97
N GLY A 166 24.25 -8.74 5.01
CA GLY A 166 24.93 -7.58 4.44
C GLY A 166 24.62 -7.31 2.97
N GLU A 167 23.80 -8.15 2.33
CA GLU A 167 23.28 -7.89 0.99
C GLU A 167 21.86 -7.33 1.07
N GLU A 168 21.67 -6.14 0.52
CA GLU A 168 20.33 -5.56 0.42
C GLU A 168 19.49 -6.30 -0.63
N SER A 169 18.36 -6.81 -0.19
CA SER A 169 17.37 -7.50 -1.01
C SER A 169 16.06 -6.73 -1.02
N SER A 170 15.32 -6.83 -2.12
CA SER A 170 14.03 -6.19 -2.24
C SER A 170 13.09 -6.88 -3.21
N PHE A 171 11.83 -6.50 -3.14
CA PHE A 171 10.91 -6.63 -4.26
C PHE A 171 9.97 -5.41 -4.30
N THR A 172 9.48 -5.10 -5.48
CA THR A 172 8.61 -3.96 -5.75
C THR A 172 7.30 -4.45 -6.35
N ILE A 173 6.19 -3.91 -5.86
CA ILE A 173 4.84 -4.15 -6.37
C ILE A 173 4.34 -2.88 -7.04
N TRP A 174 3.86 -3.01 -8.26
CA TRP A 174 3.23 -1.94 -9.02
C TRP A 174 1.73 -2.21 -9.12
N LEU A 175 0.94 -1.35 -8.48
CA LEU A 175 -0.52 -1.43 -8.44
C LEU A 175 -1.11 -0.35 -9.34
N LYS A 176 -1.97 -0.73 -10.28
CA LYS A 176 -2.63 0.24 -11.16
C LYS A 176 -3.73 0.98 -10.40
N ARG A 177 -3.92 2.25 -10.72
CA ARG A 177 -4.98 3.08 -10.13
C ARG A 177 -6.36 2.46 -10.35
N GLU A 178 -6.61 1.89 -11.54
CA GLU A 178 -7.88 1.27 -11.87
C GLU A 178 -8.17 0.06 -10.96
N ASP A 179 -7.14 -0.74 -10.65
CA ASP A 179 -7.27 -1.91 -9.77
C ASP A 179 -7.45 -1.50 -8.31
N LEU A 180 -6.75 -0.45 -7.84
CA LEU A 180 -6.99 0.15 -6.51
C LEU A 180 -8.44 0.61 -6.36
N SER A 181 -9.00 1.25 -7.39
CA SER A 181 -10.40 1.65 -7.40
C SER A 181 -11.36 0.46 -7.39
N LEU A 182 -11.10 -0.59 -8.18
CA LEU A 182 -11.92 -1.81 -8.14
C LEU A 182 -11.87 -2.47 -6.75
N PHE A 183 -10.70 -2.54 -6.13
CA PHE A 183 -10.50 -3.12 -4.80
C PHE A 183 -11.26 -2.33 -3.73
N ASN A 184 -11.12 -1.00 -3.69
CA ASN A 184 -11.85 -0.15 -2.75
C ASN A 184 -13.38 -0.25 -2.89
N ASN A 185 -13.86 -0.47 -4.11
CA ASN A 185 -15.28 -0.66 -4.38
C ASN A 185 -15.76 -2.10 -4.12
N GLY A 186 -14.93 -2.98 -3.55
CA GLY A 186 -15.25 -4.38 -3.28
C GLY A 186 -15.50 -5.22 -4.54
N LYS A 187 -15.04 -4.76 -5.70
CA LYS A 187 -15.24 -5.44 -6.99
C LYS A 187 -14.18 -6.49 -7.29
N ILE A 188 -13.03 -6.39 -6.65
CA ILE A 188 -11.99 -7.42 -6.63
C ILE A 188 -11.53 -7.64 -5.20
N THR A 189 -11.15 -8.87 -4.89
CA THR A 189 -10.55 -9.27 -3.63
C THR A 189 -9.10 -8.82 -3.55
N ALA A 190 -8.52 -8.87 -2.34
CA ALA A 190 -7.10 -8.61 -2.14
C ALA A 190 -6.22 -9.57 -2.97
N SER A 191 -6.60 -10.86 -3.03
CA SER A 191 -5.90 -11.86 -3.84
C SER A 191 -5.89 -11.49 -5.33
N GLU A 192 -7.02 -11.04 -5.87
CA GLU A 192 -7.12 -10.60 -7.26
C GLU A 192 -6.32 -9.32 -7.52
N LEU A 193 -6.29 -8.38 -6.57
CA LEU A 193 -5.45 -7.18 -6.66
C LEU A 193 -3.97 -7.57 -6.82
N TYR A 194 -3.49 -8.54 -6.03
CA TYR A 194 -2.10 -9.00 -6.09
C TYR A 194 -1.79 -9.70 -7.42
N GLN A 195 -2.70 -10.55 -7.90
CA GLN A 195 -2.52 -11.27 -9.17
C GLN A 195 -2.51 -10.35 -10.39
N ARG A 196 -3.16 -9.19 -10.31
CA ARG A 196 -3.18 -8.17 -11.37
C ARG A 196 -2.01 -7.19 -11.31
N SER A 197 -1.27 -7.19 -10.20
CA SER A 197 -0.10 -6.34 -9.99
C SER A 197 1.11 -6.83 -10.78
N THR A 198 2.02 -5.92 -11.11
CA THR A 198 3.36 -6.29 -11.60
C THR A 198 4.30 -6.38 -10.41
N ILE A 199 5.01 -7.49 -10.24
CA ILE A 199 5.96 -7.68 -9.15
C ILE A 199 7.36 -7.86 -9.74
N THR A 200 8.33 -7.07 -9.27
CA THR A 200 9.72 -7.13 -9.69
C THR A 200 10.64 -7.43 -8.52
N GLY A 201 11.67 -8.26 -8.71
CA GLY A 201 12.68 -8.52 -7.68
C GLY A 201 13.78 -7.45 -7.65
N SER A 202 14.81 -7.63 -6.80
CA SER A 202 15.92 -6.67 -6.63
C SER A 202 16.65 -6.29 -7.94
N SER A 203 16.62 -7.17 -8.95
CA SER A 203 17.22 -6.91 -10.27
C SER A 203 16.35 -6.05 -11.20
N GLY A 204 15.15 -5.66 -10.77
CA GLY A 204 14.15 -4.97 -11.60
C GLY A 204 13.42 -5.90 -12.58
N ARG A 205 13.74 -7.19 -12.62
CA ARG A 205 13.04 -8.17 -13.46
C ARG A 205 11.73 -8.60 -12.83
N VAL A 206 10.71 -8.82 -13.67
CA VAL A 206 9.42 -9.38 -13.25
C VAL A 206 9.64 -10.77 -12.67
N ILE A 207 9.02 -11.03 -11.52
CA ILE A 207 9.03 -12.32 -10.84
C ILE A 207 7.61 -12.85 -10.69
N LEU A 208 7.46 -14.16 -10.69
CA LEU A 208 6.19 -14.84 -10.42
C LEU A 208 6.26 -15.41 -9.01
N LEU A 209 5.28 -15.06 -8.19
CA LEU A 209 5.15 -15.54 -6.81
C LEU A 209 3.97 -16.51 -6.71
N PRO A 210 4.03 -17.51 -5.80
CA PRO A 210 2.94 -18.46 -5.59
C PRO A 210 1.83 -17.84 -4.71
N ILE A 211 1.16 -16.82 -5.24
CA ILE A 211 0.17 -16.01 -4.51
C ILE A 211 -1.24 -16.57 -4.68
#